data_AF-A0A7S0MA19-F1
#
_entry.id   AF-A0A7S0MA19-F1
#
_cell.length_a   1.000
_cell.length_b   1.000
_cell.length_c   1.000
_cell.angle_alpha   90.00
_cell.angle_beta   90.00
_cell.angle_gamma   90.00
#
_symmetry.space_group_name_H-M   'P 1'
#
loop_
_entity.id
_entity.type
_entity.pdbx_description
1 polymer ?
#
loop_
_entity_poly.entity_id
_entity_poly.type
_entity_poly.pdbx_seq_one_letter_code
_entity_poly.pdbx_strand_id
1 'polypeptide(L)'
;MSGGPALSSCRPLIALLDENDHALKQFALEKLDSIVDFHWAEVADHIEDIEQLYEDEKFSSRALAALVASKVHYHLEQYSESLTYALGAGTLFTNQIHSGKASQYIFTILSKVVDKYIQERNELEVNPDAAQIDSRLESIVESMFDRCFQEGNIKQAIGIALEARRLDKLKESVSASQ
;
A
#
# COMPACT_ATOMS: atom_id res chain seq x y z
N MET A 1 -24.36 -20.36 -2.94
CA MET A 1 -23.78 -20.88 -4.19
C MET A 1 -22.34 -21.24 -3.89
N SER A 2 -22.03 -22.53 -4.03
CA SER A 2 -20.73 -23.23 -4.04
C SER A 2 -19.55 -22.60 -3.27
N GLY A 3 -19.41 -22.96 -2.00
CA GLY A 3 -18.14 -22.90 -1.29
C GLY A 3 -17.24 -24.02 -1.83
N GLY A 4 -16.27 -23.67 -2.67
CA GLY A 4 -15.17 -24.57 -3.02
C GLY A 4 -14.39 -24.95 -1.76
N PRO A 5 -13.68 -26.09 -1.75
CA PRO A 5 -12.89 -26.50 -0.59
C PRO A 5 -11.95 -25.36 -0.21
N ALA A 6 -11.97 -24.95 1.06
CA ALA A 6 -10.97 -24.04 1.59
C ALA A 6 -9.60 -24.65 1.30
N LEU A 7 -8.77 -23.95 0.52
CA LEU A 7 -7.39 -24.37 0.29
C LEU A 7 -6.72 -24.48 1.66
N SER A 8 -6.43 -25.70 2.10
CA SER A 8 -5.78 -25.91 3.40
C SER A 8 -4.29 -25.52 3.37
N SER A 9 -3.74 -25.27 2.18
CA SER A 9 -2.34 -24.93 1.94
C SER A 9 -2.20 -24.10 0.67
N CYS A 10 -1.25 -23.16 0.68
CA CYS A 10 -0.89 -22.30 -0.45
C CYS A 10 0.15 -22.91 -1.38
N ARG A 11 0.78 -24.04 -0.99
CA ARG A 11 1.81 -24.74 -1.79
C ARG A 11 1.47 -24.92 -3.27
N PRO A 12 0.24 -25.29 -3.68
CA PRO A 12 -0.08 -25.42 -5.10
C PRO A 12 0.00 -24.08 -5.86
N LEU A 13 -0.28 -22.96 -5.19
CA LEU A 13 -0.17 -21.62 -5.78
C LEU A 13 1.28 -21.17 -5.84
N ILE A 14 2.08 -21.46 -4.82
CA ILE A 14 3.52 -21.17 -4.82
C ILE A 14 4.21 -21.94 -5.95
N ALA A 15 3.89 -23.22 -6.14
CA ALA A 15 4.45 -24.02 -7.25
C ALA A 15 4.14 -23.43 -8.64
N LEU A 16 3.02 -22.70 -8.78
CA LEU A 16 2.68 -22.01 -10.04
C LEU A 16 3.51 -20.74 -10.26
N LEU A 17 4.13 -20.17 -9.23
CA LEU A 17 5.04 -19.02 -9.36
C LEU A 17 6.38 -19.42 -10.00
N ASP A 18 6.77 -20.68 -9.87
CA ASP A 18 8.00 -21.26 -10.45
C ASP A 18 7.85 -21.57 -11.96
N GLU A 19 6.63 -21.66 -12.47
CA GLU A 19 6.37 -21.99 -13.87
C GLU A 19 6.80 -20.85 -14.80
N ASN A 20 7.32 -21.15 -16.00
CA ASN A 20 7.77 -20.11 -16.93
C ASN A 20 6.63 -19.29 -17.58
N ASP A 21 5.37 -19.66 -17.35
CA ASP A 21 4.21 -19.01 -17.94
C ASP A 21 3.71 -17.82 -17.09
N HIS A 22 3.83 -16.61 -17.63
CA HIS A 22 3.36 -15.39 -16.96
C HIS A 22 1.86 -15.41 -16.61
N ALA A 23 1.02 -16.09 -17.40
CA ALA A 23 -0.40 -16.20 -17.11
C ALA A 23 -0.65 -17.08 -15.87
N LEU A 24 0.13 -18.15 -15.70
CA LEU A 24 0.07 -18.99 -14.50
C LEU A 24 0.54 -18.24 -13.27
N LYS A 25 1.65 -17.50 -13.38
CA LYS A 25 2.14 -16.66 -12.27
C LYS A 25 1.14 -15.59 -11.86
N GLN A 26 0.52 -14.92 -12.83
CA GLN A 26 -0.54 -13.95 -12.55
C GLN A 26 -1.72 -14.60 -11.85
N PHE A 27 -2.22 -15.73 -12.36
CA PHE A 27 -3.33 -16.44 -11.74
C PHE A 27 -3.01 -16.85 -10.30
N ALA A 28 -1.78 -17.33 -10.05
CA ALA A 28 -1.32 -17.67 -8.71
C ALA A 28 -1.34 -16.45 -7.78
N LEU A 29 -0.81 -15.31 -8.23
CA LEU A 29 -0.81 -14.05 -7.46
C LEU A 29 -2.22 -13.54 -7.16
N GLU A 30 -3.16 -13.63 -8.11
CA GLU A 30 -4.57 -13.24 -7.88
C GLU A 30 -5.23 -14.11 -6.80
N LYS A 31 -4.91 -15.41 -6.77
CA LYS A 31 -5.38 -16.31 -5.71
C LYS A 31 -4.70 -16.03 -4.38
N LEU A 32 -3.39 -15.81 -4.38
CA LEU A 32 -2.63 -15.46 -3.17
C LEU A 32 -3.17 -14.17 -2.54
N ASP A 33 -3.43 -13.12 -3.33
CA ASP A 33 -4.01 -11.86 -2.84
C ASP A 33 -5.35 -12.06 -2.09
N SER A 34 -6.14 -13.05 -2.52
CA SER A 34 -7.45 -13.35 -1.93
C SER A 34 -7.39 -14.15 -0.62
N ILE A 35 -6.27 -14.84 -0.35
CA ILE A 35 -6.11 -15.73 0.81
C ILE A 35 -5.02 -15.29 1.79
N VAL A 36 -4.19 -14.30 1.41
CA VAL A 36 -3.01 -13.88 2.19
C VAL A 36 -3.37 -13.50 3.62
N ASP A 37 -4.52 -12.89 3.87
CA ASP A 37 -4.93 -12.51 5.23
C ASP A 37 -5.12 -13.71 6.18
N PHE A 38 -5.34 -14.91 5.64
CA PHE A 38 -5.53 -16.14 6.42
C PHE A 38 -4.32 -17.06 6.39
N HIS A 39 -3.53 -17.01 5.33
CA HIS A 39 -2.38 -17.90 5.09
C HIS A 39 -1.04 -17.18 5.02
N TRP A 40 -0.95 -15.95 5.51
CA TRP A 40 0.26 -15.11 5.43
C TRP A 40 1.51 -15.83 5.93
N ALA A 41 1.41 -16.68 6.96
CA ALA A 41 2.57 -17.38 7.51
C ALA A 41 3.19 -18.36 6.52
N GLU A 42 2.36 -19.09 5.75
CA GLU A 42 2.85 -20.00 4.70
C GLU A 42 3.34 -19.23 3.48
N VAL A 43 2.72 -18.10 3.15
CA VAL A 43 3.17 -17.24 2.05
C VAL A 43 4.49 -16.52 2.40
N ALA A 44 4.69 -16.18 3.67
CA ALA A 44 5.90 -15.52 4.16
C ALA A 44 7.16 -16.40 4.02
N ASP A 45 7.02 -17.72 4.13
CA ASP A 45 8.11 -18.67 3.85
C ASP A 45 8.62 -18.59 2.39
N HIS A 46 7.83 -17.97 1.49
CA HIS A 46 8.09 -17.83 0.07
C HIS A 46 8.06 -16.36 -0.40
N ILE A 47 8.26 -15.40 0.52
CA ILE A 47 8.18 -13.98 0.18
C ILE A 47 9.21 -13.58 -0.88
N GLU A 48 10.42 -14.13 -0.82
CA GLU A 48 11.51 -13.85 -1.77
C GLU A 48 11.10 -14.15 -3.23
N ASP A 49 10.33 -15.22 -3.45
CA ASP A 49 9.84 -15.58 -4.79
C ASP A 49 8.87 -14.51 -5.34
N ILE A 50 8.03 -13.95 -4.46
CA ILE A 50 7.07 -12.89 -4.80
C ILE A 50 7.80 -11.56 -5.05
N GLU A 51 8.80 -11.25 -4.24
CA GLU A 51 9.63 -10.05 -4.40
C GLU A 51 10.41 -10.09 -5.72
N GLN A 52 10.99 -11.24 -6.07
CA GLN A 52 11.68 -11.44 -7.36
C GLN A 52 10.73 -11.21 -8.54
N LEU A 53 9.45 -11.62 -8.44
CA LEU A 53 8.46 -11.32 -9.48
C LEU A 53 8.12 -9.84 -9.59
N TYR A 54 8.20 -9.09 -8.50
CA TYR A 54 8.09 -7.63 -8.57
C TYR A 54 9.34 -6.99 -9.19
N GLU A 55 10.52 -7.55 -8.97
CA GLU A 55 11.76 -7.05 -9.57
C GLU A 55 11.90 -7.38 -11.07
N ASP A 56 11.29 -8.46 -11.55
CA ASP A 56 11.34 -8.86 -12.96
C ASP A 56 10.57 -7.90 -13.88
N GLU A 57 11.29 -7.03 -14.58
CA GLU A 57 10.73 -6.06 -15.54
C GLU A 57 9.97 -6.69 -16.71
N LYS A 58 10.20 -7.97 -17.03
CA LYS A 58 9.50 -8.67 -18.11
C LYS A 58 8.13 -9.16 -17.68
N PHE A 59 7.89 -9.28 -16.39
CA PHE A 59 6.61 -9.70 -15.86
C PHE A 59 5.60 -8.55 -15.97
N SER A 60 4.45 -8.78 -16.60
CA SER A 60 3.45 -7.73 -16.80
C SER A 60 2.68 -7.39 -15.52
N SER A 61 2.62 -8.35 -14.59
CA SER A 61 1.77 -8.27 -13.40
C SER A 61 2.57 -7.98 -12.12
N ARG A 62 3.70 -7.28 -12.25
CA ARG A 62 4.58 -6.87 -11.13
C ARG A 62 3.83 -6.10 -10.03
N ALA A 63 2.91 -5.22 -10.42
CA ALA A 63 2.12 -4.45 -9.46
C ALA A 63 1.29 -5.37 -8.54
N LEU A 64 0.83 -6.52 -9.05
CA LEU A 64 0.10 -7.50 -8.25
C LEU A 64 1.06 -8.24 -7.30
N ALA A 65 2.26 -8.60 -7.75
CA ALA A 65 3.29 -9.16 -6.88
C ALA A 65 3.63 -8.20 -5.73
N ALA A 66 3.80 -6.90 -6.04
CA ALA A 66 4.01 -5.87 -5.03
C ALA A 66 2.86 -5.79 -4.02
N LEU A 67 1.61 -5.88 -4.48
CA LEU A 67 0.45 -5.84 -3.58
C LEU A 67 0.46 -7.04 -2.60
N VAL A 68 0.73 -8.25 -3.12
CA VAL A 68 0.81 -9.46 -2.29
C VAL A 68 1.96 -9.34 -1.30
N ALA A 69 3.16 -8.97 -1.76
CA ALA A 69 4.32 -8.78 -0.90
C ALA A 69 4.04 -7.75 0.21
N SER A 70 3.40 -6.63 -0.15
CA SER A 70 3.01 -5.60 0.82
C SER A 70 2.10 -6.15 1.92
N LYS A 71 1.09 -6.95 1.57
CA LYS A 71 0.19 -7.58 2.55
C LYS A 71 0.93 -8.58 3.44
N VAL A 72 1.84 -9.37 2.89
CA VAL A 72 2.67 -10.30 3.67
C VAL A 72 3.55 -9.54 4.67
N HIS A 73 4.29 -8.52 4.23
CA HIS A 73 5.11 -7.69 5.13
C HIS A 73 4.29 -6.99 6.21
N TYR A 74 3.05 -6.59 5.90
CA TYR A 74 2.14 -6.04 6.91
C TYR A 74 1.85 -7.05 8.03
N HIS A 75 1.57 -8.31 7.69
CA HIS A 75 1.34 -9.38 8.69
C HIS A 75 2.63 -9.76 9.44
N LEU A 76 3.80 -9.55 8.82
CA LEU A 76 5.12 -9.67 9.47
C LEU A 76 5.50 -8.45 10.32
N GLU A 77 4.63 -7.45 10.44
CA GLU A 77 4.88 -6.17 11.15
C GLU A 77 6.05 -5.35 10.55
N GLN A 78 6.49 -5.69 9.34
CA GLN A 78 7.51 -5.00 8.56
C GLN A 78 6.88 -3.86 7.76
N TYR A 79 6.45 -2.82 8.47
CA TYR A 79 5.62 -1.77 7.88
C TYR A 79 6.35 -0.89 6.85
N SER A 80 7.67 -0.73 6.97
CA SER A 80 8.47 0.07 6.03
C SER A 80 8.55 -0.60 4.66
N GLU A 81 8.78 -1.91 4.66
CA GLU A 81 8.80 -2.78 3.49
C GLU A 81 7.39 -2.87 2.90
N SER A 82 6.40 -3.12 3.76
CA SER A 82 4.99 -3.14 3.36
C SER A 82 4.58 -1.85 2.64
N LEU A 83 4.93 -0.69 3.18
CA LEU A 83 4.67 0.61 2.55
C LEU A 83 5.35 0.73 1.18
N THR A 84 6.63 0.34 1.08
CA THR A 84 7.40 0.41 -0.17
C THR A 84 6.74 -0.41 -1.27
N TYR A 85 6.31 -1.63 -0.96
CA TYR A 85 5.59 -2.48 -1.89
C TYR A 85 4.17 -1.99 -2.18
N ALA A 86 3.47 -1.39 -1.21
CA ALA A 86 2.15 -0.78 -1.44
C ALA A 86 2.24 0.37 -2.45
N LEU A 87 3.27 1.22 -2.35
CA LEU A 87 3.56 2.26 -3.33
C LEU A 87 3.93 1.66 -4.70
N GLY A 88 4.63 0.53 -4.71
CA GLY A 88 4.94 -0.25 -5.93
C GLY A 88 3.71 -0.84 -6.62
N ALA A 89 2.67 -1.22 -5.87
CA ALA A 89 1.41 -1.72 -6.39
C ALA A 89 0.55 -0.65 -7.11
N GLY A 90 0.84 0.63 -6.86
CA GLY A 90 0.23 1.76 -7.55
C GLY A 90 -1.30 1.72 -7.49
N THR A 91 -1.95 1.67 -8.66
CA THR A 91 -3.43 1.71 -8.76
C THR A 91 -4.12 0.53 -8.09
N LEU A 92 -3.46 -0.62 -7.97
CA LEU A 92 -4.05 -1.78 -7.29
C LEU A 92 -4.24 -1.52 -5.79
N PHE A 93 -3.30 -0.81 -5.17
CA PHE A 93 -3.43 -0.36 -3.79
C PHE A 93 -4.38 0.84 -3.68
N THR A 94 -4.22 1.87 -4.51
CA THR A 94 -5.06 3.09 -4.39
C THR A 94 -6.53 2.82 -4.66
N ASN A 95 -6.88 1.89 -5.55
CA ASN A 95 -8.28 1.48 -5.76
C ASN A 95 -8.91 0.84 -4.51
N GLN A 96 -8.13 0.15 -3.67
CA GLN A 96 -8.64 -0.43 -2.42
C GLN A 96 -9.06 0.66 -1.41
N ILE A 97 -8.36 1.79 -1.39
CA ILE A 97 -8.69 2.96 -0.55
C ILE A 97 -10.08 3.52 -0.90
N HIS A 98 -10.37 3.63 -2.19
CA HIS A 98 -11.61 4.25 -2.71
C HIS A 98 -12.81 3.31 -2.71
N SER A 99 -12.59 1.99 -2.64
CA SER A 99 -13.65 0.97 -2.72
C SER A 99 -14.59 0.91 -1.51
N GLY A 100 -14.34 1.69 -0.45
CA GLY A 100 -15.16 1.69 0.76
C GLY A 100 -15.00 0.46 1.66
N LYS A 101 -14.17 -0.51 1.27
CA LYS A 101 -13.78 -1.69 2.07
C LYS A 101 -12.39 -1.48 2.67
N ALA A 102 -12.19 -0.40 3.43
CA ALA A 102 -10.91 -0.16 4.08
C ALA A 102 -10.65 -1.30 5.08
N SER A 103 -9.72 -2.20 4.74
CA SER A 103 -9.23 -3.24 5.64
C SER A 103 -8.30 -2.63 6.69
N GLN A 104 -8.04 -3.36 7.78
CA GLN A 104 -7.05 -2.94 8.78
C GLN A 104 -5.68 -2.69 8.14
N TYR A 105 -5.29 -3.52 7.17
CA TYR A 105 -4.11 -3.31 6.33
C TYR A 105 -4.09 -1.91 5.69
N ILE A 106 -5.16 -1.52 4.97
CA ILE A 106 -5.23 -0.20 4.34
C ILE A 106 -5.10 0.92 5.38
N PHE A 107 -5.83 0.82 6.50
CA PHE A 107 -5.76 1.84 7.55
C PHE A 107 -4.35 2.01 8.11
N THR A 108 -3.69 0.91 8.47
CA THR A 108 -2.33 0.93 9.02
C THR A 108 -1.33 1.47 8.01
N ILE A 109 -1.40 1.04 6.74
CA ILE A 109 -0.48 1.54 5.71
C ILE A 109 -0.71 3.02 5.44
N LEU A 110 -1.96 3.51 5.43
CA LEU A 110 -2.25 4.94 5.30
C LEU A 110 -1.71 5.76 6.48
N SER A 111 -1.81 5.25 7.72
CA SER A 111 -1.16 5.90 8.86
C SER A 111 0.35 5.99 8.65
N LYS A 112 0.99 4.91 8.17
CA LYS A 112 2.43 4.90 7.88
C LYS A 112 2.83 5.81 6.73
N VAL A 113 1.99 5.95 5.70
CA VAL A 113 2.16 6.94 4.62
C VAL A 113 2.23 8.35 5.20
N VAL A 114 1.27 8.71 6.07
CA VAL A 114 1.20 10.05 6.69
C VAL A 114 2.40 10.30 7.59
N ASP A 115 2.76 9.33 8.45
CA ASP A 115 3.93 9.43 9.33
C ASP A 115 5.22 9.68 8.53
N LYS A 116 5.44 8.88 7.48
CA LYS A 116 6.63 8.99 6.62
C LYS A 116 6.64 10.32 5.85
N TYR A 117 5.50 10.76 5.33
CA TYR A 117 5.38 12.05 4.67
C TYR A 117 5.76 13.22 5.59
N ILE A 118 5.21 13.23 6.82
CA ILE A 118 5.51 14.27 7.82
C ILE A 118 7.00 14.29 8.14
N GLN A 119 7.61 13.11 8.31
CA GLN A 119 9.03 12.98 8.56
C GLN A 119 9.86 13.59 7.42
N GLU A 120 9.64 13.14 6.16
CA GLU A 120 10.40 13.61 5.00
C GLU A 120 10.21 15.12 4.76
N ARG A 121 9.00 15.65 4.99
CA ARG A 121 8.71 17.10 4.91
C ARG A 121 9.52 17.90 5.92
N ASN A 122 9.54 17.45 7.18
CA ASN A 122 10.27 18.12 8.24
C ASN A 122 11.80 18.02 8.02
N GLU A 123 12.28 16.90 7.50
CA GLU A 123 13.69 16.73 7.13
C GLU A 123 14.11 17.69 6.01
N LEU A 124 13.31 17.86 4.96
CA LEU A 124 13.58 18.80 3.86
C LEU A 124 13.60 20.27 4.30
N GLU A 125 12.83 20.64 5.31
CA GLU A 125 12.84 22.00 5.84
C GLU A 125 14.13 22.30 6.62
N VAL A 126 14.63 21.33 7.38
CA VAL A 126 15.87 21.46 8.15
C VAL A 126 17.11 21.30 7.25
N ASN A 127 17.02 20.41 6.27
CA ASN A 127 18.08 20.09 5.33
C ASN A 127 17.56 20.16 3.88
N PRO A 128 17.77 21.29 3.18
CA PRO A 128 17.34 21.44 1.79
C PRO A 128 17.96 20.43 0.80
N ASP A 129 19.08 19.79 1.17
CA ASP A 129 19.76 18.77 0.37
C ASP A 129 19.26 17.34 0.66
N ALA A 130 18.23 17.17 1.51
CA ALA A 130 17.64 15.86 1.78
C ALA A 130 16.96 15.26 0.53
N ALA A 131 16.69 13.96 0.59
CA ALA A 131 16.01 13.26 -0.51
C ALA A 131 14.63 13.88 -0.77
N GLN A 132 14.28 14.02 -2.04
CA GLN A 132 12.94 14.46 -2.42
C GLN A 132 11.90 13.42 -2.00
N ILE A 133 10.73 13.91 -1.60
CA ILE A 133 9.59 13.07 -1.24
C ILE A 133 9.14 12.28 -2.46
N ASP A 134 8.85 10.99 -2.27
CA ASP A 134 8.32 10.16 -3.34
C ASP A 134 6.96 10.69 -3.82
N SER A 135 6.88 11.04 -5.10
CA SER A 135 5.67 11.54 -5.75
C SER A 135 4.42 10.66 -5.53
N ARG A 136 4.61 9.34 -5.39
CA ARG A 136 3.51 8.39 -5.13
C ARG A 136 2.97 8.54 -3.71
N LEU A 137 3.88 8.73 -2.76
CA LEU A 137 3.55 8.95 -1.35
C LEU A 137 2.84 10.30 -1.20
N GLU A 138 3.36 11.36 -1.84
CA GLU A 138 2.70 12.67 -1.88
C GLU A 138 1.30 12.60 -2.50
N SER A 139 1.15 11.89 -3.63
CA SER A 139 -0.16 11.72 -4.28
C SER A 139 -1.20 11.03 -3.38
N ILE A 140 -0.78 10.06 -2.55
CA ILE A 140 -1.70 9.40 -1.61
C ILE A 140 -2.11 10.39 -0.51
N VAL A 141 -1.18 11.14 0.06
CA VAL A 141 -1.49 12.14 1.10
C VAL A 141 -2.42 13.24 0.55
N GLU A 142 -2.18 13.72 -0.67
CA GLU A 142 -3.07 14.68 -1.34
C GLU A 142 -4.49 14.10 -1.51
N SER A 143 -4.61 12.84 -1.94
CA SER A 143 -5.93 12.17 -2.02
C SER A 143 -6.62 12.02 -0.65
N MET A 144 -5.84 11.87 0.44
CA MET A 144 -6.37 11.85 1.79
C MET A 144 -6.90 13.23 2.21
N PHE A 145 -6.20 14.32 1.87
CA PHE A 145 -6.70 15.67 2.09
C PHE A 145 -8.02 15.91 1.36
N ASP A 146 -8.08 15.58 0.07
CA ASP A 146 -9.29 15.72 -0.74
C ASP A 146 -10.47 14.97 -0.12
N ARG A 147 -10.23 13.74 0.35
CA ARG A 147 -11.24 12.93 1.03
C ARG A 147 -11.67 13.55 2.36
N CYS A 148 -10.74 14.04 3.17
CA CYS A 148 -11.08 14.73 4.42
C CYS A 148 -11.95 15.98 4.16
N PHE A 149 -11.68 16.73 3.09
CA PHE A 149 -12.48 17.88 2.70
C PHE A 149 -13.87 17.49 2.21
N GLN A 150 -13.97 16.44 1.39
CA GLN A 150 -15.25 15.93 0.89
C GLN A 150 -16.13 15.34 2.00
N GLU A 151 -15.54 14.64 2.96
CA GLU A 151 -16.26 14.02 4.09
C GLU A 151 -16.53 15.00 5.25
N GLY A 152 -16.03 16.23 5.18
CA GLY A 152 -16.15 17.23 6.26
C GLY A 152 -15.27 16.92 7.49
N ASN A 153 -14.31 16.01 7.36
CA ASN A 153 -13.35 15.62 8.39
C ASN A 153 -12.19 16.63 8.52
N ILE A 154 -12.53 17.92 8.62
CA ILE A 154 -11.58 19.04 8.56
C ILE A 154 -10.53 19.00 9.67
N LYS A 155 -10.88 18.47 10.86
CA LYS A 155 -9.95 18.38 11.99
C LYS A 155 -8.73 17.49 11.67
N GLN A 156 -8.94 16.40 10.95
CA GLN A 156 -7.85 15.50 10.55
C GLN A 156 -6.95 16.17 9.52
N ALA A 157 -7.54 16.84 8.51
CA ALA A 157 -6.79 17.64 7.54
C ALA A 157 -5.93 18.72 8.23
N ILE A 158 -6.50 19.46 9.19
CA ILE A 158 -5.75 20.48 9.96
C ILE A 158 -4.57 19.84 10.71
N GLY A 159 -4.76 18.69 11.36
CA GLY A 159 -3.71 17.98 12.09
C GLY A 159 -2.53 17.62 11.17
N ILE A 160 -2.83 16.94 10.06
CA ILE A 160 -1.80 16.54 9.08
C ILE A 160 -1.09 17.77 8.50
N ALA A 161 -1.83 18.83 8.16
CA ALA A 161 -1.26 20.05 7.60
C ALA A 161 -0.31 20.77 8.59
N LEU A 162 -0.66 20.80 9.88
CA LEU A 162 0.19 21.37 10.93
C LEU A 162 1.47 20.55 11.13
N GLU A 163 1.36 19.23 11.24
CA GLU A 163 2.49 18.34 11.48
C GLU A 163 3.46 18.30 10.28
N ALA A 164 2.93 18.34 9.05
CA ALA A 164 3.71 18.42 7.81
C ALA A 164 4.15 19.86 7.45
N ARG A 165 3.80 20.86 8.28
CA ARG A 165 4.09 22.28 8.08
C ARG A 165 3.67 22.83 6.71
N ARG A 166 2.54 22.33 6.18
CA ARG A 166 1.94 22.74 4.90
C ARG A 166 0.95 23.89 5.12
N LEU A 167 1.45 25.12 5.07
CA LEU A 167 0.64 26.34 5.27
C LEU A 167 -0.45 26.53 4.19
N ASP A 168 -0.21 26.03 2.98
CA ASP A 168 -1.18 26.00 1.89
C ASP A 168 -2.41 25.16 2.27
N LYS A 169 -2.21 23.91 2.69
CA LYS A 169 -3.30 23.01 3.12
C LYS A 169 -3.97 23.46 4.40
N LEU A 170 -3.23 24.09 5.31
CA LEU A 170 -3.81 24.67 6.51
C LEU A 170 -4.80 25.79 6.17
N LYS A 171 -4.43 26.70 5.26
CA LYS A 171 -5.32 27.77 4.79
C LYS A 171 -6.58 27.21 4.12
N GLU A 172 -6.41 26.23 3.24
CA GLU A 172 -7.51 25.53 2.57
C GLU A 172 -8.47 24.89 3.58
N SER A 173 -7.93 24.20 4.59
CA SER A 173 -8.70 23.55 5.65
C SER A 173 -9.50 24.56 6.49
N VAL A 174 -8.90 25.71 6.83
CA VAL A 174 -9.59 26.77 7.61
C VAL A 174 -10.70 27.41 6.80
N SER A 175 -10.47 27.67 5.51
CA SER A 175 -11.49 28.19 4.61
C SER A 175 -12.65 27.22 4.39
N ALA A 176 -12.37 25.91 4.36
CA ALA A 176 -13.39 24.87 4.24
C ALA A 176 -14.19 24.62 5.55
N SER A 177 -13.69 25.10 6.70
CA SER A 177 -14.37 25.00 8.00
C SER A 177 -15.40 26.11 8.27
N GLN A 178 -15.45 27.15 7.43
CA GLN A 178 -16.37 28.28 7.54
C GLN A 178 -17.65 28.02 6.75
#